data_AF-A0AB34G7E7-F1
#
_entry.id   AF-A0AB34G7E7-F1
#
_cell.length_a   1.000
_cell.length_b   1.000
_cell.length_c   1.000
_cell.angle_alpha   90.00
_cell.angle_beta   90.00
_cell.angle_gamma   90.00
#
_symmetry.space_group_name_H-M   'P 1'
#
loop_
_entity.id
_entity.type
_entity.pdbx_description
1 polymer ?
#
loop_
_entity_poly.entity_id
_entity_poly.type
_entity_poly.pdbx_seq_one_letter_code
_entity_poly.pdbx_strand_id
1 'polypeptide(L)' 'MLGQLPHHRCQVPRAIQMNVAEADTVTGTFNGEFKSYAICGAIHSMGESDDSILRLAKAYGIVSKNF' A
#
# COMPACT_ATOMS: atom_id res chain seq x y z
N MET A 1 6.86 -11.32 0.32
CA MET A 1 7.42 -10.13 -0.35
C MET A 1 6.28 -9.12 -0.50
N LEU A 2 6.37 -7.96 0.14
CA LEU A 2 5.47 -6.84 -0.12
C LEU A 2 5.97 -6.17 -1.40
N GLY A 3 5.14 -6.13 -2.42
CA GLY A 3 5.50 -5.56 -3.71
C GLY A 3 4.28 -4.93 -4.35
N GLN A 4 4.51 -3.88 -5.13
CA GLN A 4 3.49 -3.29 -5.98
C GLN A 4 3.22 -4.31 -7.10
N LEU A 5 2.04 -4.94 -7.07
CA LEU A 5 1.67 -5.98 -8.03
C LEU A 5 1.06 -5.32 -9.27
N PRO A 6 1.57 -5.58 -10.49
CA PRO A 6 0.92 -5.15 -11.71
C PRO A 6 -0.35 -6.01 -11.91
N HIS A 7 -1.55 -5.43 -11.71
CA HIS A 7 -2.90 -5.95 -12.02
C HIS A 7 -3.26 -7.43 -11.71
N HIS A 8 -2.35 -8.21 -11.13
CA HIS A 8 -2.53 -9.61 -10.82
C HIS A 8 -2.92 -9.72 -9.35
N ARG A 9 -4.16 -10.14 -9.13
CA ARG A 9 -4.76 -10.37 -7.81
C ARG A 9 -3.81 -11.18 -6.93
N CYS A 10 -3.71 -10.80 -5.65
CA CYS A 10 -2.95 -11.58 -4.69
C CYS A 10 -3.56 -13.00 -4.55
N GLN A 11 -2.78 -14.04 -4.87
CA GLN A 11 -3.23 -15.44 -4.87
C GLN A 11 -2.95 -16.17 -3.54
N VAL A 12 -2.23 -15.55 -2.60
CA VAL A 12 -1.87 -16.20 -1.33
C VAL A 12 -3.03 -16.11 -0.32
N PRO A 13 -3.33 -17.19 0.42
CA PRO A 13 -4.42 -17.20 1.38
C PRO A 13 -4.18 -16.20 2.52
N ARG A 14 -5.26 -15.55 2.96
CA ARG A 14 -5.25 -14.47 3.97
C ARG A 14 -4.42 -13.24 3.58
N ALA A 15 -3.96 -13.13 2.34
CA ALA A 15 -3.47 -11.84 1.87
C ALA A 15 -4.59 -10.88 1.58
N ILE A 16 -4.29 -9.61 1.78
CA ILE A 16 -5.16 -8.51 1.42
C ILE A 16 -4.47 -7.66 0.36
N GLN A 17 -5.25 -7.20 -0.61
CA GLN A 17 -4.81 -6.20 -1.56
C GLN A 17 -5.56 -4.90 -1.26
N MET A 18 -4.82 -3.80 -1.15
CA MET A 18 -5.33 -2.48 -0.83
C MET A 18 -4.92 -1.49 -1.91
N ASN A 19 -5.84 -0.62 -2.29
CA ASN A 19 -5.58 0.45 -3.25
C ASN A 19 -5.45 1.76 -2.48
N VAL A 20 -4.32 2.43 -2.65
CA VAL A 20 -4.09 3.77 -2.11
C VAL A 20 -4.33 4.77 -3.23
N ALA A 21 -5.37 5.58 -3.06
CA ALA A 21 -5.74 6.64 -3.97
C ALA A 21 -4.66 7.71 -4.04
N GLU A 22 -4.32 8.16 -5.23
CA GLU A 22 -3.48 9.33 -5.42
C GLU A 22 -4.38 10.58 -5.40
N ALA A 23 -3.93 11.59 -4.65
CA ALA A 23 -4.66 12.84 -4.50
C ALA A 23 -3.96 13.93 -5.31
N ASP A 24 -4.76 14.76 -5.98
CA ASP A 24 -4.28 15.95 -6.65
C ASP A 24 -3.65 16.92 -5.63
N THR A 25 -2.49 17.48 -5.96
CA THR A 25 -1.69 18.28 -5.03
C THR A 25 -2.29 19.65 -4.72
N VAL A 26 -3.23 20.13 -5.55
CA VAL A 26 -3.85 21.46 -5.42
C VAL A 26 -5.21 21.35 -4.73
N THR A 27 -6.04 20.41 -5.18
CA THR A 27 -7.43 20.27 -4.72
C THR A 27 -7.59 19.21 -3.63
N GLY A 28 -6.61 18.33 -3.46
CA GLY A 28 -6.72 17.15 -2.58
C GLY A 28 -7.75 16.13 -3.06
N THR A 29 -8.27 16.29 -4.28
CA THR A 29 -9.33 15.42 -4.82
C THR A 29 -8.70 14.18 -5.43
N PHE A 30 -9.43 13.07 -5.41
CA PHE A 30 -9.01 11.84 -6.06
C PHE A 30 -8.82 12.04 -7.56
N ASN A 31 -7.64 11.70 -8.07
CA ASN A 31 -7.26 11.91 -9.47
C ASN A 31 -7.63 10.74 -10.41
N GLY A 32 -8.24 9.67 -9.87
CA GLY A 32 -8.59 8.46 -10.64
C GLY A 32 -7.49 7.39 -10.64
N GLU A 33 -6.27 7.74 -10.25
CA GLU A 33 -5.14 6.81 -10.15
C GLU A 33 -4.99 6.27 -8.72
N PHE A 34 -4.55 5.02 -8.63
CA PHE A 34 -4.30 4.38 -7.35
C PHE A 34 -3.08 3.48 -7.44
N LYS A 35 -2.35 3.37 -6.34
CA LYS A 35 -1.27 2.40 -6.18
C LYS A 35 -1.82 1.19 -5.43
N SER A 36 -1.72 0.02 -6.04
CA SER A 36 -2.15 -1.24 -5.43
C SER A 36 -0.99 -1.89 -4.66
N TYR A 37 -1.22 -2.16 -3.38
CA TYR A 37 -0.31 -2.88 -2.50
C TYR A 37 -0.94 -4.20 -2.07
N ALA A 38 -0.11 -5.23 -1.88
CA ALA A 38 -0.55 -6.50 -1.32
C ALA A 38 0.28 -6.89 -0.10
N ILE A 39 -0.42 -7.32 0.94
CA ILE A 39 0.17 -7.81 2.19
C ILE A 39 -0.05 -9.30 2.27
N CYS A 40 1.04 -10.06 2.44
CA CYS A 40 0.97 -11.49 2.66
C CYS A 40 0.28 -11.80 4.00
N GLY A 41 -0.60 -12.81 4.03
CA GLY A 41 -1.29 -13.21 5.24
C GLY A 41 -0.38 -13.58 6.41
N ALA A 42 0.84 -14.07 6.15
CA ALA A 42 1.83 -14.33 7.20
C ALA A 42 2.27 -13.05 7.93
N ILE A 43 2.56 -11.97 7.18
CA ILE A 43 2.93 -10.66 7.75
C ILE A 43 1.73 -10.08 8.51
N HIS A 44 0.53 -10.21 7.94
CA HIS A 44 -0.70 -9.78 8.59
C HIS A 44 -0.95 -10.51 9.92
N SER A 45 -0.73 -11.83 9.98
CA SER A 45 -0.88 -12.62 11.21
C SER A 45 0.19 -12.34 12.27
N MET A 46 1.38 -11.86 11.89
CA MET A 46 2.43 -11.49 12.83
C MET A 46 2.22 -10.10 13.47
N GLY A 47 1.31 -9.28 12.96
CA GLY A 47 1.11 -7.90 13.41
C GLY A 47 2.04 -6.87 12.75
N GLU A 48 3.00 -7.30 11.94
CA GLU A 48 3.99 -6.46 11.25
C GLU A 48 3.43 -5.76 9.98
N SER A 49 2.11 -5.83 9.80
CA SER A 49 1.42 -5.30 8.63
C SER A 49 1.52 -3.78 8.53
N ASP A 50 1.40 -3.09 9.66
CA ASP A 50 1.36 -1.63 9.72
C ASP A 50 2.73 -1.02 9.42
N ASP A 51 3.78 -1.47 10.12
CA ASP A 51 5.16 -1.02 9.90
C ASP A 51 5.60 -1.22 8.44
N SER A 52 5.24 -2.38 7.88
CA SER A 52 5.47 -2.71 6.47
C SER A 52 4.86 -1.69 5.51
N ILE A 53 3.61 -1.27 5.76
CA ILE A 53 2.92 -0.28 4.94
C ILE A 53 3.47 1.11 5.17
N LEU A 54 3.77 1.49 6.42
CA LEU A 54 4.37 2.79 6.71
C LEU A 54 5.71 2.96 5.99
N ARG A 55 6.54 1.92 6.00
CA ARG A 55 7.84 1.94 5.31
C ARG A 55 7.67 2.08 3.79
N LEU A 56 6.69 1.40 3.21
CA LEU A 56 6.36 1.55 1.79
C LEU A 56 5.82 2.95 1.50
N ALA A 57 4.89 3.46 2.30
CA ALA A 57 4.28 4.78 2.12
C ALA A 57 5.33 5.90 2.20
N LYS A 58 6.32 5.80 3.11
CA LYS A 58 7.46 6.72 3.16
C LYS A 58 8.36 6.60 1.93
N ALA A 59 8.64 5.38 1.46
CA ALA A 59 9.45 5.15 0.26
C ALA A 59 8.80 5.69 -1.02
N TYR A 60 7.48 5.55 -1.14
CA TYR A 60 6.70 6.06 -2.27
C TYR A 60 6.24 7.52 -2.11
N GLY A 61 6.67 8.21 -1.05
CA GLY A 61 6.36 9.63 -0.84
C GLY A 61 4.90 9.93 -0.50
N ILE A 62 4.12 8.94 -0.11
CA ILE A 62 2.72 9.08 0.31
C ILE A 62 2.65 9.68 1.72
N VAL A 63 3.56 9.26 2.60
CA VAL A 63 3.71 9.81 3.96
C VAL A 63 4.96 10.67 3.99
N SER A 64 4.88 11.81 4.68
CA SER A 64 6.02 12.70 4.90
C SER A 64 7.18 11.96 5.58
N LYS A 65 8.42 12.29 5.18
CA LYS A 65 9.64 11.72 5.78
C LYS A 65 9.83 12.10 7.25
N ASN A 66 9.12 13.12 7.72
CA ASN A 66 9.23 13.65 9.08
C ASN A 66 8.26 12.98 10.07
N PHE A 67 7.51 11.97 9.63
CA PHE A 67 6.60 11.18 10.47
C PHE A 67 7.34 10.03 11.16
#